data_AF-A0A2T9YG97-F1
#
_entry.id   AF-A0A2T9YG97-F1
#
_cell.length_a   1.000
_cell.length_b   1.000
_cell.length_c   1.000
_cell.angle_alpha   90.00
_cell.angle_beta   90.00
_cell.angle_gamma   90.00
#
_symmetry.space_group_name_H-M   'P 1'
#
loop_
_entity.id
_entity.type
_entity.pdbx_description
1 polymer ?
#
loop_
_entity_poly.entity_id
_entity_poly.type
_entity_poly.pdbx_seq_one_letter_code
_entity_poly.pdbx_strand_id
1 'polypeptide(L)'
;MNFIADYNIISSIFTLSQNPEVRFVSSEFFEISTLNSFRADFLLYKFGKNNVLEIGDNEFTHFPNLLEKQELVLKLLEKGAAPKPNSKQDIFILSIMRGWEKVIEYLLNLFTETTEQEFEFATQKRSSIHNTETPIDVKKLFRYYLPAIDINFNNGEGLKLAIYYKLGCIIKQLLNSHLILPDLTCIQQNMQVLSHPKLNMWGLNLEDLCDVFEEEGINLLKLFFRNGLNNGSVDGSMVCEFSKRGNLKFVKFLAENGFEIEGSCNPFRISILFKHYPISLYLIKRGVNRKIDLGYAIYEP
;
A
#
# COMPACT_ATOMS: atom_id res chain seq x y z
N MET A 1 29.39 -18.93 -38.41
CA MET A 1 28.87 -19.65 -37.22
C MET A 1 28.69 -18.64 -36.10
N ASN A 2 27.65 -18.82 -35.30
CA ASN A 2 26.94 -17.82 -34.49
C ASN A 2 27.72 -17.33 -33.24
N PHE A 3 28.44 -16.22 -33.32
CA PHE A 3 28.99 -15.56 -32.10
C PHE A 3 27.91 -15.06 -31.14
N ILE A 4 26.72 -14.70 -31.65
CA ILE A 4 25.59 -14.19 -30.85
C ILE A 4 24.95 -15.31 -30.01
N ALA A 5 25.01 -16.56 -30.44
CA ALA A 5 24.49 -17.70 -29.67
C ALA A 5 25.40 -18.00 -28.46
N ASP A 6 26.72 -17.94 -28.64
CA ASP A 6 27.69 -18.15 -27.55
C ASP A 6 27.58 -17.07 -26.48
N TYR A 7 27.38 -15.81 -26.89
CA TYR A 7 27.23 -14.66 -26.00
C TYR A 7 26.12 -14.87 -24.95
N ASN A 8 24.93 -15.25 -25.43
CA ASN A 8 23.75 -15.46 -24.59
C ASN A 8 23.92 -16.67 -23.68
N ILE A 9 24.53 -17.75 -24.16
CA ILE A 9 24.77 -18.96 -23.37
C ILE A 9 25.74 -18.67 -22.23
N ILE A 10 26.87 -18.01 -22.51
CA ILE A 10 27.89 -17.69 -21.49
C ILE A 10 27.31 -16.74 -20.43
N SER A 11 26.62 -15.68 -20.85
CA SER A 11 25.97 -14.73 -19.93
C SER A 11 24.86 -15.39 -19.09
N SER A 12 24.17 -16.39 -19.65
CA SER A 12 23.18 -17.20 -18.92
C SER A 12 23.86 -18.08 -17.86
N ILE A 13 24.99 -18.71 -18.18
CA ILE A 13 25.78 -19.50 -17.21
C ILE A 13 26.19 -18.61 -16.04
N PHE A 14 26.58 -17.36 -16.30
CA PHE A 14 26.99 -16.41 -15.26
C PHE A 14 25.80 -15.97 -14.39
N THR A 15 24.63 -15.79 -15.00
CA THR A 15 23.38 -15.52 -14.25
C THR A 15 23.00 -16.71 -13.36
N LEU A 16 23.16 -17.93 -13.87
CA LEU A 16 22.87 -19.17 -13.15
C LEU A 16 23.84 -19.43 -12.00
N SER A 17 25.12 -19.11 -12.17
CA SER A 17 26.14 -19.37 -11.17
C SER A 17 25.95 -18.54 -9.91
N GLN A 18 25.34 -17.35 -10.02
CA GLN A 18 25.22 -16.35 -8.95
C GLN A 18 26.54 -16.08 -8.22
N ASN A 19 27.67 -16.33 -8.88
CA ASN A 19 28.99 -16.26 -8.26
C ASN A 19 29.72 -15.04 -8.82
N PRO A 20 30.02 -14.01 -8.01
CA PRO A 20 30.71 -12.82 -8.50
C PRO A 20 32.13 -13.11 -9.04
N GLU A 21 32.74 -14.23 -8.65
CA GLU A 21 34.09 -14.61 -9.06
C GLU A 21 34.15 -15.07 -10.53
N VAL A 22 33.02 -15.34 -11.19
CA VAL A 22 33.01 -15.63 -12.63
C VAL A 22 33.45 -14.44 -13.48
N ARG A 23 33.51 -13.23 -12.91
CA ARG A 23 34.16 -12.06 -13.52
C ARG A 23 35.60 -12.30 -13.93
N PHE A 24 36.30 -13.23 -13.28
CA PHE A 24 37.68 -13.58 -13.61
C PHE A 24 37.78 -14.47 -14.85
N VAL A 25 36.67 -15.07 -15.29
CA VAL A 25 36.58 -15.80 -16.55
C VAL A 25 36.37 -14.82 -17.71
N SER A 26 35.48 -13.83 -17.53
CA SER A 26 35.32 -12.70 -18.45
C SER A 26 34.57 -11.57 -17.77
N SER A 27 35.17 -10.38 -17.74
CA SER A 27 34.53 -9.18 -17.18
C SER A 27 33.34 -8.70 -18.02
N GLU A 28 33.44 -8.78 -19.35
CA GLU A 28 32.39 -8.33 -20.28
C GLU A 28 31.11 -9.17 -20.14
N PHE A 29 31.24 -10.50 -20.15
CA PHE A 29 30.09 -11.40 -19.97
C PHE A 29 29.50 -11.28 -18.55
N PHE A 30 30.35 -11.03 -17.56
CA PHE A 30 29.90 -10.73 -16.22
C PHE A 30 29.06 -9.46 -16.17
N GLU A 31 29.57 -8.34 -16.68
CA GLU A 31 28.83 -7.08 -16.71
C GLU A 31 27.45 -7.24 -17.36
N ILE A 32 27.39 -7.88 -18.51
CA ILE A 32 26.11 -8.05 -19.21
C ILE A 32 25.18 -9.03 -18.47
N SER A 33 25.70 -10.07 -17.84
CA SER A 33 24.89 -10.96 -16.97
C SER A 33 24.30 -10.24 -15.76
N THR A 34 24.83 -9.07 -15.39
CA THR A 34 24.26 -8.22 -14.31
C THR A 34 23.16 -7.28 -14.77
N LEU A 35 23.00 -7.07 -16.08
CA LEU A 35 21.98 -6.16 -16.61
C LEU A 35 20.57 -6.72 -16.37
N ASN A 36 19.68 -5.91 -15.78
CA ASN A 36 18.30 -6.31 -15.51
C ASN A 36 17.51 -6.64 -16.78
N SER A 37 17.81 -5.99 -17.91
CA SER A 37 17.20 -6.32 -19.20
C SER A 37 17.54 -7.75 -19.63
N PHE A 38 18.83 -8.10 -19.58
CA PHE A 38 19.32 -9.43 -19.92
C PHE A 38 18.76 -10.49 -18.97
N ARG A 39 18.85 -10.25 -17.66
CA ARG A 39 18.31 -11.16 -16.63
C ARG A 39 16.81 -11.38 -16.82
N ALA A 40 16.04 -10.33 -17.09
CA ALA A 40 14.61 -10.45 -17.32
C ALA A 40 14.30 -11.30 -18.57
N ASP A 41 14.99 -11.07 -19.69
CA ASP A 41 14.82 -11.87 -20.91
C ASP A 41 15.18 -13.34 -20.70
N PHE A 42 16.30 -13.60 -20.00
CA PHE A 42 16.72 -14.94 -19.63
C PHE A 42 15.70 -15.66 -18.74
N LEU A 43 15.25 -15.01 -17.66
CA LEU A 43 14.30 -15.59 -16.71
C LEU A 43 12.93 -15.85 -17.37
N LEU A 44 12.45 -14.94 -18.22
CA LEU A 44 11.22 -15.11 -19.00
C LEU A 44 11.33 -16.28 -19.98
N TYR A 45 12.46 -16.42 -20.67
CA TYR A 45 12.72 -17.55 -21.56
C TYR A 45 12.73 -18.87 -20.79
N LYS A 46 13.36 -18.90 -19.60
CA LYS A 46 13.55 -20.12 -18.82
C LYS A 46 12.28 -20.61 -18.11
N PHE A 47 11.52 -19.70 -17.50
CA PHE A 47 10.38 -20.05 -16.64
C PHE A 47 9.02 -19.74 -17.25
N GLY A 48 9.00 -18.91 -18.30
CA GLY A 48 7.77 -18.43 -18.92
C GLY A 48 7.11 -17.29 -18.14
N LYS A 49 6.26 -16.53 -18.85
CA LYS A 49 5.61 -15.31 -18.33
C LYS A 49 4.74 -15.54 -17.08
N ASN A 50 4.16 -16.72 -16.94
CA ASN A 50 3.19 -17.01 -15.88
C ASN A 50 3.82 -17.51 -14.58
N ASN A 51 5.06 -18.03 -14.64
CA ASN A 51 5.71 -18.70 -13.50
C ASN A 51 6.97 -17.97 -13.03
N VAL A 52 7.53 -17.04 -13.83
CA VAL A 52 8.79 -16.35 -13.48
C VAL A 52 8.73 -15.56 -12.17
N LEU A 53 7.53 -15.12 -11.75
CA LEU A 53 7.27 -14.43 -10.48
C LEU A 53 6.37 -15.27 -9.56
N GLU A 54 6.49 -16.59 -9.61
CA GLU A 54 5.79 -17.46 -8.66
C GLU A 54 6.33 -17.26 -7.24
N ILE A 55 5.41 -17.15 -6.29
CA ILE A 55 5.71 -16.94 -4.87
C ILE A 55 5.26 -18.19 -4.12
N GLY A 56 6.17 -18.72 -3.29
CA GLY A 56 5.92 -19.82 -2.36
C GLY A 56 5.76 -19.28 -0.94
N ASP A 57 6.53 -19.81 0.01
CA ASP A 57 6.55 -19.42 1.43
C ASP A 57 7.01 -17.96 1.65
N ASN A 58 6.21 -16.98 1.19
CA ASN A 58 6.47 -15.54 1.20
C ASN A 58 7.74 -15.09 0.45
N GLU A 59 8.20 -15.89 -0.51
CA GLU A 59 9.42 -15.63 -1.28
C GLU A 59 9.28 -16.15 -2.72
N PHE A 60 10.04 -15.58 -3.65
CA PHE A 60 10.08 -16.06 -5.03
C PHE A 60 10.66 -17.48 -5.10
N THR A 61 9.94 -18.38 -5.76
CA THR A 61 10.37 -19.78 -5.91
C THR A 61 11.61 -19.92 -6.80
N HIS A 62 11.79 -18.99 -7.74
CA HIS A 62 12.84 -19.02 -8.74
C HIS A 62 13.83 -17.89 -8.53
N PHE A 63 15.06 -18.24 -8.18
CA PHE A 63 16.17 -17.28 -8.01
C PHE A 63 15.84 -16.11 -7.05
N PRO A 64 15.42 -16.38 -5.79
CA PRO A 64 15.00 -15.34 -4.86
C PRO A 64 16.07 -14.26 -4.65
N ASN A 65 17.34 -14.65 -4.56
CA ASN A 65 18.48 -13.73 -4.42
C ASN A 65 18.59 -12.72 -5.58
N LEU A 66 18.25 -13.13 -6.81
CA LEU A 66 18.26 -12.22 -7.97
C LEU A 66 17.08 -11.25 -7.92
N LEU A 67 15.96 -11.68 -7.36
CA LEU A 67 14.71 -10.93 -7.22
C LEU A 67 14.63 -10.17 -5.88
N GLU A 68 15.74 -9.96 -5.17
CA GLU A 68 15.79 -9.13 -3.95
C GLU A 68 15.62 -7.64 -4.21
N LYS A 69 15.82 -7.19 -5.45
CA LYS A 69 15.76 -5.78 -5.84
C LYS A 69 14.57 -5.53 -6.76
N GLN A 70 13.86 -4.45 -6.48
CA GLN A 70 12.63 -4.09 -7.20
C GLN A 70 12.87 -3.88 -8.69
N GLU A 71 14.07 -3.44 -9.10
CA GLU A 71 14.38 -3.08 -10.49
C GLU A 71 14.25 -4.27 -11.43
N LEU A 72 14.66 -5.47 -11.01
CA LEU A 72 14.53 -6.67 -11.84
C LEU A 72 13.07 -7.15 -11.89
N VAL A 73 12.36 -7.12 -10.75
CA VAL A 73 10.94 -7.48 -10.68
C VAL A 73 10.09 -6.55 -11.54
N LEU A 74 10.31 -5.24 -11.43
CA LEU A 74 9.68 -4.24 -12.29
C LEU A 74 10.01 -4.53 -13.76
N LYS A 75 11.27 -4.84 -14.08
CA LYS A 75 11.65 -5.12 -15.48
C LYS A 75 10.98 -6.36 -16.05
N LEU A 76 10.79 -7.39 -15.23
CA LEU A 76 10.03 -8.58 -15.60
C LEU A 76 8.56 -8.24 -15.89
N LEU A 77 7.94 -7.46 -15.02
CA LEU A 77 6.56 -7.00 -15.17
C LEU A 77 6.36 -6.15 -16.44
N GLU A 78 7.25 -5.18 -16.68
CA GLU A 78 7.27 -4.35 -17.90
C GLU A 78 7.40 -5.18 -19.18
N LYS A 79 8.18 -6.28 -19.14
CA LYS A 79 8.35 -7.22 -20.27
C LYS A 79 7.19 -8.21 -20.41
N GLY A 80 6.12 -8.03 -19.63
CA GLY A 80 4.89 -8.81 -19.71
C GLY A 80 4.94 -10.12 -18.95
N ALA A 81 5.72 -10.21 -17.86
CA ALA A 81 5.44 -11.23 -16.85
C ALA A 81 3.98 -11.06 -16.40
N ALA A 82 3.21 -12.13 -16.57
CA ALA A 82 1.77 -12.15 -16.31
C ALA A 82 1.49 -13.21 -15.24
N PRO A 83 1.90 -12.96 -13.98
CA PRO A 83 1.64 -13.88 -12.90
C PRO A 83 0.14 -14.15 -12.79
N LYS A 84 -0.22 -15.35 -12.34
CA LYS A 84 -1.61 -15.74 -12.12
C LYS A 84 -2.31 -14.73 -11.20
N PRO A 85 -3.64 -14.57 -11.26
CA PRO A 85 -4.35 -13.56 -10.47
C PRO A 85 -3.98 -13.53 -8.98
N ASN A 86 -3.97 -14.68 -8.31
CA ASN A 86 -3.56 -14.77 -6.90
C ASN A 86 -2.10 -14.31 -6.70
N SER A 87 -1.21 -14.71 -7.60
CA SER A 87 0.20 -14.31 -7.57
C SER A 87 0.41 -12.81 -7.77
N LYS A 88 -0.46 -12.08 -8.49
CA LYS A 88 -0.39 -10.61 -8.57
C LYS A 88 -0.62 -9.97 -7.20
N GLN A 89 -1.59 -10.50 -6.44
CA GLN A 89 -1.86 -10.04 -5.08
C GLN A 89 -0.68 -10.36 -4.15
N ASP A 90 -0.10 -11.55 -4.27
CA ASP A 90 1.07 -11.95 -3.47
C ASP A 90 2.27 -11.04 -3.76
N ILE A 91 2.54 -10.74 -5.03
CA ILE A 91 3.61 -9.80 -5.42
C ILE A 91 3.34 -8.41 -4.85
N PHE A 92 2.08 -7.95 -4.86
CA PHE A 92 1.70 -6.66 -4.29
C PHE A 92 2.00 -6.60 -2.78
N ILE A 93 1.58 -7.62 -2.02
CA ILE A 93 1.84 -7.71 -0.57
C ILE A 93 3.35 -7.82 -0.29
N LEU A 94 4.07 -8.69 -1.01
CA LEU A 94 5.52 -8.83 -0.88
C LEU A 94 6.24 -7.52 -1.19
N SER A 95 5.78 -6.77 -2.20
CA SER A 95 6.34 -5.46 -2.56
C SER A 95 6.16 -4.44 -1.44
N ILE A 96 5.02 -4.47 -0.73
CA ILE A 96 4.80 -3.62 0.46
C ILE A 96 5.77 -4.02 1.56
N MET A 97 5.88 -5.31 1.91
CA MET A 97 6.81 -5.79 2.95
C MET A 97 8.27 -5.40 2.67
N ARG A 98 8.64 -5.29 1.38
CA ARG A 98 9.99 -4.90 0.94
C ARG A 98 10.18 -3.42 0.64
N GLY A 99 9.14 -2.59 0.77
CA GLY A 99 9.24 -1.16 0.48
C GLY A 99 9.46 -0.83 -1.01
N TRP A 100 8.95 -1.64 -1.93
CA TRP A 100 9.18 -1.49 -3.37
C TRP A 100 8.19 -0.55 -4.04
N GLU A 101 8.44 0.75 -3.86
CA GLU A 101 7.58 1.83 -4.35
C GLU A 101 7.25 1.76 -5.84
N LYS A 102 8.22 1.43 -6.71
CA LYS A 102 8.00 1.43 -8.17
C LYS A 102 7.18 0.24 -8.63
N VAL A 103 7.35 -0.91 -7.98
CA VAL A 103 6.56 -2.10 -8.28
C VAL A 103 5.12 -1.89 -7.83
N ILE A 104 4.91 -1.29 -6.65
CA ILE A 104 3.56 -0.93 -6.17
C ILE A 104 2.90 0.07 -7.12
N GLU A 105 3.60 1.12 -7.52
CA GLU A 105 3.11 2.09 -8.51
C GLU A 105 2.70 1.41 -9.82
N TYR A 106 3.55 0.53 -10.37
CA TYR A 106 3.23 -0.23 -11.56
C TYR A 106 1.96 -1.08 -11.37
N LEU A 107 1.86 -1.83 -10.27
CA LEU A 107 0.73 -2.73 -9.99
C LEU A 107 -0.58 -1.97 -9.76
N LEU A 108 -0.54 -0.81 -9.10
CA LEU A 108 -1.72 0.04 -8.91
C LEU A 108 -2.25 0.62 -10.23
N ASN A 109 -1.40 0.78 -11.24
CA ASN A 109 -1.78 1.22 -12.59
C ASN A 109 -2.27 0.09 -13.50
N LEU A 110 -2.28 -1.17 -13.04
CA LEU A 110 -2.80 -2.28 -13.83
C LEU A 110 -4.33 -2.35 -13.74
N PHE A 111 -4.97 -2.42 -14.90
CA PHE A 111 -6.40 -2.66 -15.05
C PHE A 111 -6.64 -3.90 -15.91
N THR A 112 -7.64 -4.70 -15.57
CA THR A 112 -8.03 -5.91 -16.29
C THR A 112 -9.45 -5.76 -16.80
N GLU A 113 -9.67 -6.23 -18.04
CA GLU A 113 -11.01 -6.34 -18.61
C GLU A 113 -11.83 -7.39 -17.83
N THR A 114 -13.10 -7.10 -17.58
CA THR A 114 -14.00 -7.89 -16.75
C THR A 114 -15.38 -7.99 -17.41
N THR A 115 -16.27 -8.80 -16.84
CA THR A 115 -17.66 -8.89 -17.29
C THR A 115 -18.50 -7.72 -16.77
N GLU A 116 -19.62 -7.43 -17.43
CA GLU A 116 -20.60 -6.44 -16.97
C GLU A 116 -21.12 -6.76 -15.56
N GLN A 117 -21.40 -8.03 -15.28
CA GLN A 117 -21.90 -8.49 -13.98
C GLN A 117 -20.90 -8.21 -12.84
N GLU A 118 -19.62 -8.52 -13.06
CA GLU A 118 -18.56 -8.24 -12.09
C GLU A 118 -18.36 -6.73 -11.88
N PHE A 119 -18.47 -5.95 -12.95
CA PHE A 119 -18.38 -4.50 -12.90
C PHE A 119 -19.53 -3.86 -12.12
N GLU A 120 -20.78 -4.26 -12.39
CA GLU A 120 -21.96 -3.81 -11.67
C GLU A 120 -21.88 -4.19 -10.18
N PHE A 121 -21.48 -5.43 -9.88
CA PHE A 121 -21.26 -5.88 -8.51
C PHE A 121 -20.21 -5.03 -7.79
N ALA A 122 -19.07 -4.75 -8.44
CA ALA A 122 -18.03 -3.88 -7.90
C ALA A 122 -18.55 -2.44 -7.69
N THR A 123 -19.35 -1.92 -8.61
CA THR A 123 -19.99 -0.59 -8.50
C THR A 123 -20.90 -0.52 -7.28
N GLN A 124 -21.77 -1.51 -7.10
CA GLN A 124 -22.70 -1.59 -5.98
C GLN A 124 -21.96 -1.69 -4.64
N LYS A 125 -20.94 -2.56 -4.55
CA LYS A 125 -20.11 -2.72 -3.34
C LYS A 125 -19.42 -1.42 -2.92
N ARG A 126 -19.11 -0.54 -3.87
CA ARG A 126 -18.45 0.76 -3.64
C ARG A 126 -19.44 1.88 -3.35
N SER A 127 -20.67 1.78 -3.86
CA SER A 127 -21.70 2.83 -3.79
C SER A 127 -22.56 2.78 -2.54
N SER A 128 -22.05 2.23 -1.43
CA SER A 128 -22.74 2.22 -0.13
C SER A 128 -22.98 3.60 0.50
N ILE A 129 -22.91 4.71 -0.27
CA ILE A 129 -23.64 5.95 -0.04
C ILE A 129 -24.08 6.51 -1.42
N HIS A 130 -25.40 6.71 -1.53
CA HIS A 130 -26.20 7.25 -2.64
C HIS A 130 -26.70 6.26 -3.70
N ASN A 131 -27.96 5.86 -3.49
CA ASN A 131 -28.89 5.41 -4.52
C ASN A 131 -29.03 6.48 -5.60
N THR A 132 -28.70 6.13 -6.83
CA THR A 132 -29.38 6.65 -8.01
C THR A 132 -29.52 5.51 -9.00
N GLU A 133 -30.73 5.00 -9.11
CA GLU A 133 -31.17 4.25 -10.29
C GLU A 133 -31.18 5.22 -11.48
N THR A 134 -30.64 4.81 -12.62
CA THR A 134 -31.20 5.26 -13.90
C THR A 134 -30.98 4.19 -14.99
N PRO A 135 -31.90 4.16 -15.97
CA PRO A 135 -32.25 2.95 -16.70
C PRO A 135 -31.31 2.64 -17.87
N ILE A 136 -31.22 1.34 -18.13
CA ILE A 136 -30.53 0.71 -19.25
C ILE A 136 -31.33 1.00 -20.53
N ASP A 137 -30.70 1.63 -21.52
CA ASP A 137 -30.99 1.29 -22.91
C ASP A 137 -29.80 1.57 -23.85
N VAL A 138 -29.81 0.83 -24.95
CA VAL A 138 -28.91 0.79 -26.12
C VAL A 138 -27.72 -0.16 -26.00
N LYS A 139 -27.83 -1.28 -26.74
CA LYS A 139 -26.77 -2.21 -27.16
C LYS A 139 -25.53 -1.49 -27.70
N LYS A 140 -24.65 -1.04 -26.82
CA LYS A 140 -23.23 -0.75 -27.11
C LYS A 140 -22.42 -1.84 -26.44
N LEU A 141 -21.50 -2.45 -27.19
CA LEU A 141 -20.56 -3.41 -26.64
C LEU A 141 -19.58 -2.62 -25.75
N PHE A 142 -19.91 -2.50 -24.47
CA PHE A 142 -19.06 -1.85 -23.49
C PHE A 142 -17.97 -2.83 -23.03
N ARG A 143 -16.72 -2.38 -23.04
CA ARG A 143 -15.64 -3.05 -22.32
C ARG A 143 -15.57 -2.47 -20.92
N TYR A 144 -15.51 -3.35 -19.93
CA TYR A 144 -15.49 -2.99 -18.52
C TYR A 144 -14.11 -3.26 -17.95
N TYR A 145 -13.53 -2.29 -17.23
CA TYR A 145 -12.21 -2.43 -16.63
C TYR A 145 -12.25 -2.15 -15.13
N LEU A 146 -11.57 -3.01 -14.39
CA LEU A 146 -11.35 -2.89 -12.95
C LEU A 146 -9.85 -2.89 -12.66
N PRO A 147 -9.41 -2.33 -11.52
CA PRO A 147 -8.04 -2.49 -11.08
C PRO A 147 -7.70 -3.96 -10.90
N ALA A 148 -6.49 -4.34 -11.31
CA ALA A 148 -6.02 -5.72 -11.28
C ALA A 148 -5.66 -6.21 -9.86
N ILE A 149 -5.54 -5.29 -8.91
CA ILE A 149 -5.17 -5.54 -7.52
C ILE A 149 -6.33 -5.13 -6.60
N ASP A 150 -6.63 -5.96 -5.61
CA ASP A 150 -7.52 -5.58 -4.52
C ASP A 150 -6.69 -4.94 -3.39
N ILE A 151 -6.72 -3.62 -3.31
CA ILE A 151 -6.02 -2.86 -2.25
C ILE A 151 -6.63 -3.08 -0.86
N ASN A 152 -7.84 -3.64 -0.77
CA ASN A 152 -8.53 -3.97 0.47
C ASN A 152 -8.52 -5.48 0.76
N PHE A 153 -7.71 -6.25 0.04
CA PHE A 153 -7.50 -7.67 0.28
C PHE A 153 -7.23 -7.95 1.76
N ASN A 154 -7.81 -9.06 2.25
CA ASN A 154 -7.71 -9.51 3.65
C ASN A 154 -7.98 -8.38 4.67
N ASN A 155 -9.08 -7.65 4.47
CA ASN A 155 -9.48 -6.52 5.31
C ASN A 155 -8.42 -5.41 5.41
N GLY A 156 -7.85 -5.01 4.27
CA GLY A 156 -6.90 -3.89 4.18
C GLY A 156 -5.49 -4.25 4.68
N GLU A 157 -5.07 -5.50 4.53
CA GLU A 157 -3.75 -5.99 4.95
C GLU A 157 -2.60 -5.14 4.40
N GLY A 158 -2.64 -4.76 3.12
CA GLY A 158 -1.60 -3.93 2.51
C GLY A 158 -1.39 -2.60 3.22
N LEU A 159 -2.47 -1.89 3.60
CA LEU A 159 -2.35 -0.63 4.36
C LEU A 159 -1.79 -0.87 5.76
N LYS A 160 -2.24 -1.93 6.44
CA LYS A 160 -1.77 -2.30 7.79
C LYS A 160 -0.26 -2.58 7.78
N LEU A 161 0.22 -3.38 6.82
CA LEU A 161 1.65 -3.65 6.65
C LEU A 161 2.43 -2.37 6.33
N ALA A 162 1.92 -1.51 5.44
CA ALA A 162 2.59 -0.26 5.10
C ALA A 162 2.74 0.67 6.33
N ILE A 163 1.73 0.71 7.21
CA ILE A 163 1.78 1.46 8.47
C ILE A 163 2.78 0.82 9.45
N TYR A 164 2.70 -0.50 9.65
CA TYR A 164 3.59 -1.24 10.55
C TYR A 164 5.07 -1.07 10.18
N TYR A 165 5.40 -1.13 8.89
CA TYR A 165 6.76 -0.90 8.39
C TYR A 165 7.10 0.59 8.18
N LYS A 166 6.20 1.51 8.53
CA LYS A 166 6.37 2.97 8.45
C LYS A 166 6.74 3.48 7.04
N LEU A 167 6.11 2.90 6.02
CA LEU A 167 6.42 3.15 4.61
C LEU A 167 5.63 4.36 4.06
N GLY A 168 5.99 5.57 4.49
CA GLY A 168 5.24 6.80 4.20
C GLY A 168 4.92 7.07 2.72
N CYS A 169 5.87 6.82 1.80
CA CYS A 169 5.64 6.94 0.36
C CYS A 169 4.57 5.96 -0.14
N ILE A 170 4.66 4.70 0.27
CA ILE A 170 3.70 3.65 -0.10
C ILE A 170 2.32 3.94 0.50
N ILE A 171 2.25 4.37 1.75
CA ILE A 171 0.99 4.78 2.39
C ILE A 171 0.30 5.87 1.56
N LYS A 172 1.05 6.87 1.08
CA LYS A 172 0.52 7.94 0.21
C LYS A 172 0.06 7.39 -1.16
N GLN A 173 0.80 6.46 -1.77
CA GLN A 173 0.36 5.80 -3.01
C GLN A 173 -0.97 5.07 -2.79
N LEU A 174 -1.09 4.28 -1.72
CA LEU A 174 -2.31 3.55 -1.39
C LEU A 174 -3.50 4.49 -1.14
N LEU A 175 -3.31 5.55 -0.35
CA LEU A 175 -4.35 6.54 -0.05
C LEU A 175 -4.85 7.29 -1.29
N ASN A 176 -3.99 7.46 -2.29
CA ASN A 176 -4.32 8.14 -3.55
C ASN A 176 -4.71 7.17 -4.68
N SER A 177 -4.70 5.85 -4.43
CA SER A 177 -5.00 4.85 -5.47
C SER A 177 -6.38 5.03 -6.12
N HIS A 178 -7.37 5.53 -5.37
CA HIS A 178 -8.71 5.84 -5.88
C HIS A 178 -8.75 6.96 -6.94
N LEU A 179 -7.65 7.71 -7.08
CA LEU A 179 -7.46 8.75 -8.10
C LEU A 179 -6.81 8.19 -9.37
N ILE A 180 -6.32 6.95 -9.35
CA ILE A 180 -5.66 6.32 -10.49
C ILE A 180 -6.71 5.86 -11.49
N LEU A 181 -6.52 6.28 -12.74
CA LEU A 181 -7.24 5.81 -13.91
C LEU A 181 -6.19 5.34 -14.93
N PRO A 182 -6.52 4.33 -15.76
CA PRO A 182 -5.61 3.89 -16.81
C PRO A 182 -5.33 5.03 -17.78
N ASP A 183 -4.13 5.08 -18.36
CA ASP A 183 -3.78 6.02 -19.42
C ASP A 183 -4.55 5.66 -20.69
N LEU A 184 -5.70 6.31 -20.88
CA LEU A 184 -6.64 6.07 -21.98
C LEU A 184 -6.40 7.05 -23.14
N THR A 185 -5.15 7.22 -23.58
CA THR A 185 -4.82 7.97 -24.81
C THR A 185 -5.52 7.44 -26.07
N CYS A 186 -6.17 6.28 -26.00
CA CYS A 186 -7.18 5.82 -26.95
C CYS A 186 -8.57 5.75 -26.31
N ILE A 187 -9.25 6.90 -26.15
CA ILE A 187 -10.68 6.92 -25.79
C ILE A 187 -11.46 6.27 -26.94
N GLN A 188 -11.61 4.95 -26.89
CA GLN A 188 -12.60 4.26 -27.67
C GLN A 188 -13.95 4.57 -27.02
N GLN A 189 -14.86 5.16 -27.80
CA GLN A 189 -16.27 5.18 -27.45
C GLN A 189 -16.65 3.72 -27.07
N ASN A 190 -17.27 3.52 -25.90
CA ASN A 190 -17.72 2.23 -25.33
C ASN A 190 -16.78 1.56 -24.30
N MET A 191 -16.08 2.31 -23.45
CA MET A 191 -15.40 1.75 -22.27
C MET A 191 -15.95 2.34 -20.97
N GLN A 192 -16.09 1.49 -19.95
CA GLN A 192 -16.36 1.89 -18.58
C GLN A 192 -15.22 1.41 -17.68
N VAL A 193 -14.74 2.29 -16.81
CA VAL A 193 -13.62 2.01 -15.90
C VAL A 193 -13.98 2.48 -14.52
N LEU A 194 -13.72 1.65 -13.51
CA LEU A 194 -13.71 2.10 -12.13
C LEU A 194 -12.28 2.21 -11.62
N SER A 195 -11.95 3.30 -10.92
CA SER A 195 -10.68 3.43 -10.20
C SER A 195 -10.59 2.47 -9.00
N HIS A 196 -9.54 2.52 -8.20
CA HIS A 196 -9.52 1.78 -6.94
C HIS A 196 -10.61 2.25 -5.97
N PRO A 197 -11.16 1.36 -5.12
CA PRO A 197 -12.05 1.79 -4.04
C PRO A 197 -11.29 2.67 -3.03
N LYS A 198 -12.00 3.30 -2.08
CA LYS A 198 -11.32 3.86 -0.90
C LYS A 198 -10.78 2.72 -0.03
N LEU A 199 -9.70 3.00 0.69
CA LEU A 199 -9.08 2.03 1.60
C LEU A 199 -10.00 1.71 2.78
N ASN A 200 -9.90 0.47 3.26
CA ASN A 200 -10.47 0.05 4.53
C ASN A 200 -9.67 0.69 5.67
N MET A 201 -10.36 1.51 6.47
CA MET A 201 -9.78 2.23 7.61
C MET A 201 -10.00 1.53 8.94
N TRP A 202 -10.55 0.31 8.98
CA TRP A 202 -10.84 -0.39 10.23
C TRP A 202 -9.71 -1.30 10.69
N GLY A 203 -9.54 -1.38 12.00
CA GLY A 203 -8.57 -2.26 12.65
C GLY A 203 -7.13 -1.84 12.39
N LEU A 204 -6.87 -0.54 12.26
CA LEU A 204 -5.52 0.00 12.21
C LEU A 204 -4.93 0.02 13.63
N ASN A 205 -3.64 -0.29 13.77
CA ASN A 205 -2.96 -0.20 15.06
C ASN A 205 -2.76 1.27 15.45
N LEU A 206 -3.21 1.63 16.65
CA LEU A 206 -3.17 3.00 17.15
C LEU A 206 -1.75 3.55 17.31
N GLU A 207 -0.84 2.76 17.88
CA GLU A 207 0.53 3.20 18.17
C GLU A 207 1.33 3.36 16.87
N ASP A 208 1.26 2.38 15.97
CA ASP A 208 1.95 2.43 14.67
C ASP A 208 1.46 3.61 13.83
N LEU A 209 0.15 3.88 13.85
CA LEU A 209 -0.44 4.99 13.12
C LEU A 209 0.02 6.34 13.68
N CYS A 210 0.06 6.49 15.02
CA CYS A 210 0.59 7.69 15.66
C CYS A 210 2.08 7.89 15.34
N ASP A 211 2.90 6.84 15.38
CA ASP A 211 4.32 6.89 15.01
C ASP A 211 4.50 7.43 13.58
N VAL A 212 3.79 6.83 12.63
CA VAL A 212 3.83 7.25 11.22
C VAL A 212 3.42 8.71 11.06
N PHE A 213 2.40 9.17 11.79
CA PHE A 213 2.00 10.57 11.74
C PHE A 213 3.03 11.53 12.33
N GLU A 214 3.75 11.15 13.38
CA GLU A 214 4.81 11.99 13.94
C GLU A 214 6.01 12.09 13.00
N GLU A 215 6.35 11.00 12.31
CA GLU A 215 7.44 10.94 11.33
C GLU A 215 7.10 11.70 10.04
N GLU A 216 5.91 11.46 9.46
CA GLU A 216 5.48 12.03 8.17
C GLU A 216 4.78 13.39 8.30
N GLY A 217 4.31 13.70 9.49
CA GLY A 217 3.65 14.96 9.83
C GLY A 217 2.15 15.03 9.51
N ILE A 218 1.57 16.17 9.89
CA ILE A 218 0.11 16.42 9.88
C ILE A 218 -0.55 16.30 8.51
N ASN A 219 0.21 16.44 7.42
CA ASN A 219 -0.33 16.33 6.07
C ASN A 219 -0.74 14.90 5.75
N LEU A 220 -0.01 13.91 6.30
CA LEU A 220 -0.42 12.51 6.17
C LEU A 220 -1.71 12.26 6.93
N LEU A 221 -1.84 12.74 8.18
CA LEU A 221 -3.10 12.62 8.92
C LEU A 221 -4.28 13.23 8.15
N LYS A 222 -4.12 14.43 7.58
CA LYS A 222 -5.15 15.04 6.71
C LYS A 222 -5.55 14.14 5.55
N LEU A 223 -4.60 13.43 4.94
CA LEU A 223 -4.87 12.51 3.84
C LEU A 223 -5.66 11.28 4.31
N PHE A 224 -5.36 10.73 5.48
CA PHE A 224 -6.16 9.67 6.09
C PHE A 224 -7.60 10.12 6.39
N PHE A 225 -7.79 11.33 6.91
CA PHE A 225 -9.13 11.89 7.14
C PHE A 225 -9.97 11.99 5.86
N ARG A 226 -9.37 12.46 4.75
CA ARG A 226 -10.05 12.51 3.43
C ARG A 226 -10.46 11.12 2.93
N ASN A 227 -9.76 10.09 3.38
CA ASN A 227 -10.04 8.69 3.10
C ASN A 227 -10.90 8.00 4.16
N GLY A 228 -11.47 8.73 5.13
CA GLY A 228 -12.49 8.22 6.04
C GLY A 228 -12.00 7.75 7.42
N LEU A 229 -10.74 8.06 7.81
CA LEU A 229 -10.26 7.82 9.17
C LEU A 229 -11.16 8.55 10.19
N ASN A 230 -11.64 7.82 11.20
CA ASN A 230 -12.51 8.33 12.27
C ASN A 230 -12.25 7.61 13.61
N ASN A 231 -13.00 7.95 14.66
CA ASN A 231 -12.81 7.35 16.00
C ASN A 231 -12.93 5.81 16.01
N GLY A 232 -13.74 5.22 15.13
CA GLY A 232 -13.94 3.77 15.04
C GLY A 232 -12.92 3.04 14.15
N SER A 233 -11.94 3.76 13.59
CA SER A 233 -10.90 3.17 12.74
C SER A 233 -9.84 2.39 13.52
N VAL A 234 -9.61 2.79 14.77
CA VAL A 234 -8.57 2.27 15.66
C VAL A 234 -9.21 1.80 16.96
N ASP A 235 -8.59 0.82 17.63
CA ASP A 235 -8.97 0.48 19.00
C ASP A 235 -8.27 1.45 19.96
N GLY A 236 -9.05 2.30 20.62
CA GLY A 236 -8.56 3.37 21.49
C GLY A 236 -8.68 4.77 20.90
N SER A 237 -7.95 5.73 21.48
CA SER A 237 -8.10 7.15 21.14
C SER A 237 -6.76 7.78 20.75
N MET A 238 -6.68 8.23 19.50
CA MET A 238 -5.56 9.03 19.00
C MET A 238 -5.35 10.32 19.78
N VAL A 239 -6.42 10.96 20.26
CA VAL A 239 -6.31 12.17 21.10
C VAL A 239 -5.55 11.86 22.39
N CYS A 240 -5.85 10.74 23.02
CA CYS A 240 -5.18 10.30 24.25
C CYS A 240 -3.73 9.89 24.00
N GLU A 241 -3.46 9.17 22.91
CA GLU A 241 -2.10 8.78 22.56
C GLU A 241 -1.22 10.00 22.26
N PHE A 242 -1.68 10.95 21.45
CA PHE A 242 -0.94 12.20 21.23
C PHE A 242 -0.85 13.09 22.47
N SER A 243 -1.82 13.01 23.39
CA SER A 243 -1.74 13.70 24.69
C SER A 243 -0.65 13.11 25.59
N LYS A 244 -0.49 11.78 25.57
CA LYS A 244 0.56 11.05 26.27
C LYS A 244 1.96 11.36 25.71
N ARG A 245 2.06 11.50 24.38
CA ARG A 245 3.30 11.85 23.67
C ARG A 245 3.65 13.34 23.72
N GLY A 246 2.73 14.18 24.19
CA GLY A 246 2.96 15.63 24.26
C GLY A 246 2.81 16.37 22.94
N ASN A 247 2.17 15.77 21.93
CA ASN A 247 2.08 16.32 20.60
C ASN A 247 0.83 17.19 20.40
N LEU A 248 0.90 18.43 20.90
CA LEU A 248 -0.21 19.40 20.87
C LEU A 248 -0.76 19.65 19.46
N LYS A 249 0.08 19.60 18.42
CA LYS A 249 -0.34 19.86 17.03
C LYS A 249 -1.38 18.85 16.56
N PHE A 250 -1.16 17.57 16.84
CA PHE A 250 -2.11 16.50 16.48
C PHE A 250 -3.35 16.52 17.36
N VAL A 251 -3.19 16.74 18.67
CA VAL A 251 -4.33 16.89 19.59
C VAL A 251 -5.29 18.00 19.13
N LYS A 252 -4.76 19.17 18.76
CA LYS A 252 -5.58 20.27 18.22
C LYS A 252 -6.31 19.86 16.96
N PHE A 253 -5.59 19.32 16.00
CA PHE A 253 -6.17 18.92 14.71
C PHE A 253 -7.28 17.89 14.88
N LEU A 254 -7.07 16.84 15.68
CA LEU A 254 -8.08 15.82 15.94
C LEU A 254 -9.33 16.42 16.61
N ALA A 255 -9.13 17.20 17.67
CA ALA A 255 -10.22 17.85 18.40
C ALA A 255 -11.03 18.85 17.55
N GLU A 256 -10.38 19.50 16.58
CA GLU A 256 -11.03 20.40 15.61
C GLU A 256 -11.79 19.63 14.53
N ASN A 257 -11.42 18.36 14.27
CA ASN A 257 -12.05 17.50 13.27
C ASN A 257 -12.96 16.43 13.90
N GLY A 258 -13.55 16.72 15.08
CA GLY A 258 -14.63 15.92 15.66
C GLY A 258 -14.20 14.64 16.39
N PHE A 259 -12.90 14.43 16.63
CA PHE A 259 -12.47 13.35 17.50
C PHE A 259 -12.88 13.60 18.94
N GLU A 260 -13.27 12.53 19.63
CA GLU A 260 -13.75 12.60 21.00
C GLU A 260 -12.61 13.02 21.95
N ILE A 261 -12.82 14.13 22.65
CA ILE A 261 -11.89 14.67 23.66
C ILE A 261 -12.37 14.45 25.09
N GLU A 262 -13.60 13.99 25.25
CA GLU A 262 -14.23 13.61 26.51
C GLU A 262 -14.81 12.21 26.32
N GLY A 263 -14.11 11.18 26.79
CA GLY A 263 -14.51 9.79 26.64
C GLY A 263 -13.91 8.90 27.72
N SER A 264 -13.91 7.58 27.49
CA SER A 264 -13.35 6.59 28.42
C SER A 264 -11.87 6.83 28.73
N CYS A 265 -11.11 7.31 27.74
CA CYS A 265 -9.79 7.85 27.96
C CYS A 265 -9.90 9.35 28.28
N ASN A 266 -9.28 9.79 29.38
CA ASN A 266 -9.31 11.19 29.80
C ASN A 266 -8.00 11.88 29.32
N PRO A 267 -7.99 12.52 28.13
CA PRO A 267 -6.77 13.12 27.58
C PRO A 267 -6.25 14.25 28.46
N PHE A 268 -7.13 14.93 29.21
CA PHE A 268 -6.73 15.95 30.18
C PHE A 268 -5.90 15.33 31.31
N ARG A 269 -6.37 14.27 31.95
CA ARG A 269 -5.63 13.55 32.99
C ARG A 269 -4.30 13.00 32.48
N ILE A 270 -4.30 12.40 31.28
CA ILE A 270 -3.08 11.89 30.64
C ILE A 270 -2.07 13.02 30.45
N SER A 271 -2.48 14.15 29.89
CA SER A 271 -1.57 15.29 29.68
C SER A 271 -0.97 15.82 30.98
N ILE A 272 -1.71 15.79 32.11
CA ILE A 272 -1.19 16.18 33.43
C ILE A 272 -0.18 15.14 33.96
N LEU A 273 -0.52 13.85 33.88
CA LEU A 273 0.35 12.76 34.34
C LEU A 273 1.71 12.78 33.64
N PHE A 274 1.70 13.01 32.32
CA PHE A 274 2.90 13.12 31.50
C PHE A 274 3.49 14.55 31.43
N LYS A 275 2.98 15.49 32.24
CA LYS A 275 3.49 16.87 32.37
C LYS A 275 3.44 17.70 31.07
N HIS A 276 2.52 17.39 30.17
CA HIS A 276 2.25 18.11 28.92
C HIS A 276 1.22 19.23 29.10
N TYR A 277 1.54 20.19 29.97
CA TYR A 277 0.64 21.29 30.35
C TYR A 277 0.06 22.11 29.18
N PRO A 278 0.77 22.36 28.05
CA PRO A 278 0.17 23.05 26.90
C PRO A 278 -1.06 22.34 26.34
N ILE A 279 -1.10 21.00 26.41
CA ILE A 279 -2.25 20.20 26.01
C ILE A 279 -3.37 20.32 27.04
N SER A 280 -3.04 20.22 28.33
CA SER A 280 -4.02 20.39 29.41
C SER A 280 -4.73 21.75 29.32
N LEU A 281 -3.98 22.83 29.08
CA LEU A 281 -4.51 24.17 28.89
C LEU A 281 -5.41 24.28 27.66
N TYR A 282 -5.03 23.62 26.55
CA TYR A 282 -5.86 23.56 25.35
C TYR A 282 -7.20 22.83 25.63
N LEU A 283 -7.15 21.67 26.29
CA LEU A 283 -8.34 20.89 26.63
C LEU A 283 -9.28 21.64 27.59
N ILE A 284 -8.75 22.35 28.59
CA ILE A 284 -9.55 23.24 29.47
C ILE A 284 -10.28 24.31 28.64
N LYS A 285 -9.58 24.95 27.68
CA LYS A 285 -10.19 25.96 26.80
C LYS A 285 -11.29 25.37 25.90
N ARG A 286 -11.24 24.07 25.61
CA ARG A 286 -12.28 23.34 24.86
C ARG A 286 -13.44 22.85 25.75
N GLY A 287 -13.41 23.17 27.04
CA GLY A 287 -14.49 22.85 27.98
C GLY A 287 -14.36 21.47 28.64
N VAL A 288 -13.23 20.77 28.48
CA VAL A 288 -13.05 19.41 29.02
C VAL A 288 -13.23 19.40 30.54
N ASN A 289 -14.05 18.46 31.02
CA ASN A 289 -14.35 18.30 32.44
C ASN A 289 -13.08 18.01 33.25
N ARG A 290 -12.88 18.82 34.28
CA ARG A 290 -11.70 18.79 35.16
C ARG A 290 -11.81 17.79 36.30
N LYS A 291 -12.95 17.09 36.44
CA LYS A 291 -13.11 16.07 37.48
C LYS A 291 -12.12 14.93 37.24
N ILE A 292 -11.06 14.94 38.04
CA ILE A 292 -10.16 13.80 38.19
C ILE A 292 -10.87 12.84 39.12
N ASP A 293 -11.46 11.77 38.58
CA ASP A 293 -11.94 10.70 39.44
C ASP A 293 -10.71 9.98 40.02
N LEU A 294 -10.39 10.32 41.28
CA LEU A 294 -9.21 9.85 42.00
C LEU A 294 -9.29 8.36 42.35
N GLY A 295 -10.41 7.68 42.07
CA GLY A 295 -10.63 6.27 42.38
C GLY A 295 -9.70 5.26 41.69
N TYR A 296 -8.98 5.68 40.64
CA TYR A 296 -7.99 4.85 39.94
C TYR A 296 -6.55 5.40 40.05
N ALA A 297 -6.28 6.28 41.01
CA ALA A 297 -4.97 6.92 41.20
C ALA A 297 -4.23 6.43 42.46
N ILE A 298 -4.43 5.17 42.87
CA ILE A 298 -3.57 4.52 43.87
C ILE A 298 -3.09 3.20 43.27
N TYR A 299 -2.09 3.29 42.41
CA TYR A 299 -1.03 2.30 42.23
C TYR A 299 0.07 3.02 41.44
N GLU A 300 0.92 3.76 42.17
CA GLU A 300 2.29 3.99 41.74
C GLU A 300 3.18 2.87 42.34
N PRO A 301 4.30 2.52 41.68
CA PRO A 301 5.13 1.34 42.00
C PRO A 301 5.79 1.37 43.38
#